data_AF-A0AAJ0I0P0-F1
#
_entry.id   AF-A0AAJ0I0P0-F1
#
_cell.length_a   1.000
_cell.length_b   1.000
_cell.length_c   1.000
_cell.angle_alpha   90.00
_cell.angle_beta   90.00
_cell.angle_gamma   90.00
#
_symmetry.space_group_name_H-M   'P 1'
#
loop_
_entity.id
_entity.type
_entity.pdbx_description
1 polymer ?
#
loop_
_entity_poly.entity_id
_entity_poly.type
_entity_poly.pdbx_seq_one_letter_code
_entity_poly.pdbx_strand_id
1 'polypeptide(L)'
;MALNRINGREDLFVGGIFGVNRARLIEENKITHILSVINYTLPADPAFRNVQHLSIDIDDVEEADILVHFPKMVRFIERGLYGDEAASIALGGDNAPLATTPASASAKIDGDDEAAQDAEAITAAPPTSATVTSQQQQQQTKPGAVLVHCAMGKSRSVSAIVAYLLWKHPHRFGRSDPSTPARRAVTQAINWVRQTRPIAEPNDGFMEQLELWWTMGCPLESGDDAVENHPAYQRWLYKREVEDATRIGRVPDWIRFEDEEAAKLASENNSSKEAEADGGGAASLSLRCKKCRRTLATKPFIVSHHQGKGNKERDCGHYFVEALSWMRPTLEQGELEGRLTCPNPKCLASVGRYTWQGFRCSCGDWIAPAFSLQKSKVDEATSAPHPGGAGIGPGGGGGGGAAAVAARMAALGIRMPPGGLAGQRAAGEGAGTAGGPKENL
;
A
#
# COMPACT_ATOMS: atom_id res chain seq x y z
N MET A 1 32.39 -16.99 6.41
CA MET A 1 31.44 -16.11 5.69
C MET A 1 31.68 -14.68 6.17
N ALA A 2 31.74 -13.70 5.26
CA ALA A 2 31.93 -12.30 5.61
C ALA A 2 30.61 -11.53 5.67
N LEU A 3 30.60 -10.41 6.40
CA LEU A 3 29.72 -9.27 6.15
C LEU A 3 30.25 -8.54 4.91
N ASN A 4 29.37 -7.98 4.08
CA ASN A 4 29.76 -7.40 2.79
C ASN A 4 29.04 -6.06 2.66
N ARG A 5 29.79 -4.98 2.49
CA ARG A 5 29.23 -3.65 2.24
C ARG A 5 28.50 -3.66 0.90
N ILE A 6 27.33 -3.04 0.82
CA ILE A 6 26.63 -2.81 -0.44
C ILE A 6 27.33 -1.68 -1.20
N ASN A 7 27.35 -1.75 -2.53
CA ASN A 7 27.91 -0.68 -3.34
C ASN A 7 27.04 0.58 -3.20
N GLY A 8 27.65 1.67 -2.72
CA GLY A 8 26.95 2.89 -2.33
C GLY A 8 27.90 3.84 -1.60
N ARG A 9 27.42 5.04 -1.26
CA ARG A 9 28.10 5.93 -0.30
C ARG A 9 27.85 5.47 1.14
N GLU A 10 26.71 4.82 1.33
CA GLU A 10 26.10 4.36 2.56
C GLU A 10 26.85 3.18 3.20
N ASP A 11 27.04 3.18 4.52
CA ASP A 11 27.62 2.06 5.28
C ASP A 11 26.55 0.98 5.56
N LEU A 12 25.93 0.48 4.49
CA LEU A 12 24.95 -0.60 4.50
C LEU A 12 25.65 -1.95 4.23
N PHE A 13 25.41 -2.95 5.08
CA PHE A 13 26.05 -4.26 5.02
C PHE A 13 25.04 -5.40 4.93
N VAL A 14 25.40 -6.48 4.20
CA VAL A 14 24.62 -7.73 4.13
C VAL A 14 25.40 -8.92 4.72
N GLY A 15 24.72 -9.71 5.55
CA GLY A 15 25.28 -10.86 6.24
C GLY A 15 24.33 -12.05 6.40
N GLY A 16 24.87 -13.14 6.92
CA GLY A 16 24.13 -14.27 7.48
C GLY A 16 24.41 -14.42 8.98
N ILE A 17 23.75 -15.37 9.64
CA ILE A 17 23.76 -15.51 11.11
C ILE A 17 25.18 -15.74 11.69
N PHE A 18 26.05 -16.46 10.96
CA PHE A 18 27.46 -16.64 11.33
C PHE A 18 28.33 -15.39 11.17
N GLY A 19 27.81 -14.33 10.55
CA GLY A 19 28.47 -13.03 10.40
C GLY A 19 28.11 -12.07 11.54
N VAL A 20 26.82 -11.96 11.89
CA VAL A 20 26.36 -11.11 12.98
C VAL A 20 26.86 -11.57 14.36
N ASN A 21 26.94 -12.89 14.61
CA ASN A 21 27.47 -13.46 15.86
C ASN A 21 28.99 -13.25 16.09
N ARG A 22 29.65 -12.35 15.35
CA ARG A 22 31.08 -12.05 15.47
C ARG A 22 31.24 -10.61 15.93
N ALA A 23 31.32 -10.39 17.24
CA ALA A 23 31.56 -9.09 17.88
C ALA A 23 32.61 -8.25 17.13
N ARG A 24 33.78 -8.84 16.86
CA ARG A 24 34.86 -8.23 16.06
C ARG A 24 34.41 -7.64 14.71
N LEU A 25 33.49 -8.29 13.97
CA LEU A 25 33.00 -7.75 12.69
C LEU A 25 32.02 -6.58 12.89
N ILE A 26 31.30 -6.54 14.02
CA ILE A 26 30.44 -5.42 14.40
C ILE A 26 31.32 -4.19 14.72
N GLU A 27 32.39 -4.40 15.49
CA GLU A 27 33.36 -3.37 15.85
C GLU A 27 34.18 -2.87 14.65
N GLU A 28 34.77 -3.77 13.84
CA GLU A 28 35.61 -3.42 12.68
C GLU A 28 34.83 -2.60 11.63
N ASN A 29 33.53 -2.88 11.46
CA ASN A 29 32.65 -2.16 10.52
C ASN A 29 31.82 -1.07 11.21
N LYS A 30 32.04 -0.81 12.51
CA LYS A 30 31.37 0.23 13.33
C LYS A 30 29.84 0.18 13.26
N ILE A 31 29.28 -1.01 13.19
CA ILE A 31 27.84 -1.25 13.01
C ILE A 31 27.07 -0.73 14.23
N THR A 32 26.14 0.20 14.01
CA THR A 32 25.30 0.82 15.05
C THR A 32 23.85 0.32 15.01
N HIS A 33 23.41 -0.27 13.90
CA HIS A 33 22.06 -0.79 13.73
C HIS A 33 22.09 -2.20 13.11
N ILE A 34 21.29 -3.12 13.64
CA ILE A 34 21.11 -4.48 13.09
C ILE A 34 19.63 -4.71 12.77
N LEU A 35 19.37 -5.13 11.52
CA LEU A 35 18.07 -5.64 11.06
C LEU A 35 18.18 -7.15 10.85
N SER A 36 17.50 -7.92 11.69
CA SER A 36 17.36 -9.37 11.60
C SER A 36 16.07 -9.71 10.88
N VAL A 37 16.18 -10.20 9.63
CA VAL A 37 15.04 -10.73 8.85
C VAL A 37 15.00 -12.26 9.07
N ILE A 38 14.73 -12.62 10.32
CA ILE A 38 14.62 -13.95 10.93
C ILE A 38 14.41 -13.73 12.44
N ASN A 39 13.68 -14.62 13.15
CA ASN A 39 13.67 -14.62 14.63
C ASN A 39 15.10 -14.68 15.18
N TYR A 40 15.52 -13.65 15.90
CA TYR A 40 16.87 -13.54 16.45
C TYR A 40 16.91 -12.54 17.62
N THR A 41 17.82 -12.80 18.56
CA THR A 41 18.16 -11.93 19.70
C THR A 41 19.67 -11.72 19.68
N LEU A 42 20.13 -10.47 19.90
CA LEU A 42 21.57 -10.19 19.92
C LEU A 42 22.29 -10.91 21.08
N PRO A 43 23.55 -11.35 20.92
CA PRO A 43 24.34 -11.91 22.00
C PRO A 43 24.55 -10.90 23.14
N ALA A 44 24.68 -11.39 24.38
CA ALA A 44 24.99 -10.59 25.56
C ALA A 44 26.49 -10.20 25.63
N ASP A 45 27.03 -9.68 24.53
CA ASP A 45 28.43 -9.32 24.33
C ASP A 45 28.58 -7.77 24.27
N PRO A 46 29.65 -7.19 24.83
CA PRO A 46 29.85 -5.74 24.87
C PRO A 46 29.72 -5.01 23.53
N ALA A 47 30.11 -5.63 22.41
CA ALA A 47 30.04 -5.02 21.08
C ALA A 47 28.61 -4.69 20.62
N PHE A 48 27.60 -5.35 21.20
CA PHE A 48 26.18 -5.15 20.86
C PHE A 48 25.47 -4.19 21.82
N ARG A 49 26.10 -3.76 22.92
CA ARG A 49 25.45 -3.02 24.02
C ARG A 49 24.76 -1.73 23.57
N ASN A 50 25.33 -1.05 22.58
CA ASN A 50 24.84 0.24 22.07
C ASN A 50 24.25 0.13 20.66
N VAL A 51 23.96 -1.09 20.19
CA VAL A 51 23.46 -1.36 18.83
C VAL A 51 21.94 -1.39 18.85
N GLN A 52 21.30 -0.55 18.04
CA GLN A 52 19.85 -0.62 17.85
C GLN A 52 19.49 -1.89 17.07
N HIS A 53 18.45 -2.59 17.52
CA HIS A 53 18.06 -3.88 16.95
C HIS A 53 16.60 -3.90 16.53
N LEU A 54 16.33 -4.36 15.31
CA LEU A 54 15.00 -4.71 14.84
C LEU A 54 15.02 -6.18 14.38
N SER A 55 14.20 -7.00 15.04
CA SER A 55 13.96 -8.40 14.67
C SER A 55 12.59 -8.51 14.01
N ILE A 56 12.54 -9.16 12.85
CA ILE A 56 11.31 -9.44 12.09
C ILE A 56 11.28 -10.94 11.86
N ASP A 57 10.32 -11.61 12.50
CA ASP A 57 10.18 -13.05 12.40
C ASP A 57 9.47 -13.43 11.09
N ILE A 58 10.23 -14.04 10.18
CA ILE A 58 9.74 -14.48 8.87
C ILE A 58 10.65 -15.59 8.34
N ASP A 59 10.06 -16.60 7.72
CA ASP A 59 10.75 -17.74 7.12
C ASP A 59 11.12 -17.56 5.64
N ASP A 60 11.99 -18.41 5.10
CA ASP A 60 12.52 -18.31 3.72
C ASP A 60 11.66 -19.03 2.67
N VAL A 61 10.34 -19.02 2.86
CA VAL A 61 9.35 -19.69 1.99
C VAL A 61 8.60 -18.70 1.09
N GLU A 62 8.01 -19.17 0.01
CA GLU A 62 7.41 -18.31 -1.03
C GLU A 62 6.04 -17.75 -0.58
N GLU A 63 5.38 -18.45 0.33
CA GLU A 63 4.11 -18.08 0.96
C GLU A 63 4.28 -17.07 2.11
N ALA A 64 5.51 -16.74 2.51
CA ALA A 64 5.76 -15.79 3.59
C ALA A 64 5.53 -14.34 3.13
N ASP A 65 4.78 -13.55 3.90
CA ASP A 65 4.54 -12.15 3.61
C ASP A 65 5.67 -11.27 4.15
N ILE A 66 6.61 -10.94 3.26
CA ILE A 66 7.68 -9.97 3.55
C ILE A 66 7.28 -8.55 3.14
N LEU A 67 6.29 -8.43 2.25
CA LEU A 67 5.82 -7.17 1.67
C LEU A 67 5.25 -6.23 2.73
N VAL A 68 4.41 -6.76 3.63
CA VAL A 68 3.85 -6.02 4.76
C VAL A 68 4.92 -5.42 5.67
N HIS A 69 6.10 -6.04 5.73
CA HIS A 69 7.21 -5.58 6.57
C HIS A 69 8.17 -4.59 5.88
N PHE A 70 8.11 -4.42 4.56
CA PHE A 70 9.03 -3.52 3.84
C PHE A 70 9.01 -2.07 4.35
N PRO A 71 7.87 -1.43 4.67
CA PRO A 71 7.90 -0.06 5.20
C PRO A 71 8.74 0.07 6.47
N LYS A 72 8.53 -0.85 7.41
CA LYS A 72 9.26 -0.91 8.68
C LYS A 72 10.76 -1.17 8.48
N MET A 73 11.11 -2.11 7.59
CA MET A 73 12.50 -2.40 7.23
C MET A 73 13.20 -1.18 6.62
N VAL A 74 12.56 -0.53 5.64
CA VAL A 74 13.12 0.61 4.91
C VAL A 74 13.30 1.82 5.81
N ARG A 75 12.32 2.13 6.68
CA ARG A 75 12.40 3.20 7.69
C ARG A 75 13.53 2.95 8.70
N PHE A 76 13.72 1.72 9.15
CA PHE A 76 14.82 1.35 10.05
C PHE A 76 16.20 1.51 9.40
N ILE A 77 16.35 1.05 8.15
CA ILE A 77 17.62 1.21 7.40
C ILE A 77 17.92 2.70 7.16
N GLU A 78 16.93 3.50 6.77
CA GLU A 78 17.11 4.93 6.52
C GLU A 78 17.54 5.70 7.79
N ARG A 79 16.84 5.50 8.91
CA ARG A 79 17.22 6.09 10.20
C ARG A 79 18.61 5.65 10.64
N GLY A 80 18.93 4.37 10.48
CA GLY A 80 20.23 3.83 10.89
C GLY A 80 21.41 4.33 10.05
N LEU A 81 21.17 4.75 8.81
CA LEU A 81 22.19 5.32 7.92
C LEU A 81 22.36 6.84 8.10
N TYR A 82 21.28 7.60 8.24
CA TYR A 82 21.32 9.07 8.17
C TYR A 82 20.91 9.81 9.47
N GLY A 83 20.34 9.11 10.46
CA GLY A 83 19.73 9.74 11.64
C GLY A 83 18.26 10.10 11.45
N ASP A 84 17.55 10.34 12.55
CA ASP A 84 16.10 10.56 12.58
C ASP A 84 15.67 11.89 11.96
N GLU A 85 16.51 12.92 12.04
CA GLU A 85 16.26 14.24 11.44
C GLU A 85 16.29 14.14 9.90
N ALA A 86 17.35 13.56 9.34
CA ALA A 86 17.45 13.34 7.89
C ALA A 86 16.42 12.32 7.38
N ALA A 87 16.14 11.26 8.16
CA ALA A 87 15.12 10.28 7.81
C ALA A 87 13.70 10.89 7.87
N SER A 88 13.38 11.75 8.84
CA SER A 88 12.05 12.38 8.87
C SER A 88 11.83 13.33 7.68
N ILE A 89 12.85 14.02 7.20
CA ILE A 89 12.81 14.79 5.93
C ILE A 89 12.62 13.87 4.71
N ALA A 90 13.28 12.70 4.68
CA ALA A 90 13.16 11.75 3.57
C ALA A 90 11.84 10.94 3.57
N LEU A 91 11.16 10.85 4.72
CA LEU A 91 9.93 10.09 4.94
C LEU A 91 8.67 10.98 5.02
N GLY A 92 8.82 12.29 5.21
CA GLY A 92 7.73 13.27 5.36
C GLY A 92 7.76 14.33 4.26
N GLY A 93 7.04 14.08 3.16
CA GLY A 93 6.84 15.06 2.11
C GLY A 93 6.00 16.27 2.57
N ASP A 94 6.20 17.41 1.91
CA ASP A 94 5.37 18.62 1.99
C ASP A 94 5.17 19.24 3.41
N ASN A 95 6.26 19.54 4.16
CA ASN A 95 6.45 20.86 4.82
C ASN A 95 7.82 21.05 5.53
N ALA A 96 8.74 21.78 4.87
CA ALA A 96 9.84 22.50 5.52
C ALA A 96 10.13 23.78 4.70
N PRO A 97 10.28 24.97 5.32
CA PRO A 97 10.49 26.20 4.58
C PRO A 97 11.87 26.25 3.91
N LEU A 98 11.94 26.87 2.73
CA LEU A 98 13.17 27.03 1.96
C LEU A 98 14.20 27.88 2.74
N ALA A 99 15.15 27.23 3.39
CA ALA A 99 16.21 27.90 4.15
C ALA A 99 17.18 28.62 3.20
N THR A 100 17.08 29.95 3.15
CA THR A 100 17.92 30.82 2.33
C THR A 100 19.41 30.64 2.64
N THR A 101 20.24 30.60 1.59
CA THR A 101 21.70 30.49 1.70
C THR A 101 22.31 31.61 2.55
N PRO A 102 23.15 31.31 3.56
CA PRO A 102 23.92 32.33 4.25
C PRO A 102 25.04 32.87 3.35
N ALA A 103 24.96 34.15 3.00
CA ALA A 103 26.06 34.85 2.35
C ALA A 103 27.17 35.17 3.36
N SER A 104 28.40 35.32 2.86
CA SER A 104 29.60 35.59 3.66
C SER A 104 29.58 36.93 4.39
N ALA A 105 30.01 36.94 5.65
CA ALA A 105 30.53 38.11 6.35
C ALA A 105 31.79 37.73 7.14
N SER A 106 32.75 38.65 7.25
CA SER A 106 34.11 38.36 7.76
C SER A 106 34.31 38.69 9.24
N ALA A 107 35.36 38.06 9.79
CA ALA A 107 35.87 38.17 11.15
C ALA A 107 35.94 39.58 11.77
N LYS A 108 35.87 39.59 13.11
CA LYS A 108 36.68 40.45 13.97
C LYS A 108 37.12 39.68 15.22
N ILE A 109 38.17 40.17 15.88
CA ILE A 109 38.86 39.59 17.03
C ILE A 109 39.04 40.73 18.05
N ASP A 110 38.80 40.42 19.32
CA ASP A 110 39.30 41.00 20.60
C ASP A 110 38.75 40.00 21.68
N GLY A 111 39.31 39.72 22.87
CA GLY A 111 40.24 40.43 23.76
C GLY A 111 39.44 41.08 24.92
N ASP A 112 39.61 40.82 26.22
CA ASP A 112 40.52 39.92 26.99
C ASP A 112 39.90 39.63 28.41
N ASP A 113 40.72 39.13 29.35
CA ASP A 113 40.64 39.19 30.85
C ASP A 113 39.85 38.18 31.75
N GLU A 114 40.68 37.40 32.47
CA GLU A 114 40.75 37.08 33.92
C GLU A 114 39.54 36.73 34.84
N ALA A 115 39.58 35.48 35.32
CA ALA A 115 39.70 35.01 36.72
C ALA A 115 38.81 35.52 37.89
N ALA A 116 38.18 34.56 38.59
CA ALA A 116 38.02 34.51 40.05
C ALA A 116 37.76 33.05 40.52
N GLN A 117 37.93 32.76 41.82
CA GLN A 117 37.79 31.41 42.42
C GLN A 117 36.88 31.40 43.67
N ASP A 118 36.50 30.18 44.09
CA ASP A 118 36.08 29.73 45.44
C ASP A 118 34.84 30.32 46.14
N ALA A 119 33.89 29.44 46.51
CA ALA A 119 33.41 29.21 47.89
C ALA A 119 32.29 28.14 47.97
N GLU A 120 32.28 27.30 49.02
CA GLU A 120 31.21 26.34 49.32
C GLU A 120 30.21 26.88 50.37
N ALA A 121 28.93 26.45 50.31
CA ALA A 121 27.95 26.62 51.40
C ALA A 121 26.79 25.61 51.34
N ILE A 122 26.19 25.31 52.50
CA ILE A 122 25.10 24.32 52.74
C ILE A 122 24.32 24.74 54.01
N THR A 123 23.04 24.40 54.24
CA THR A 123 22.03 23.55 53.54
C THR A 123 20.86 24.45 53.04
N ALA A 124 19.56 24.13 52.83
CA ALA A 124 18.67 23.00 53.15
C ALA A 124 17.43 22.95 52.21
N ALA A 125 16.52 21.99 52.40
CA ALA A 125 15.28 21.77 51.63
C ALA A 125 14.23 21.00 52.47
N PRO A 126 12.96 20.78 52.01
CA PRO A 126 12.21 21.39 50.90
C PRO A 126 10.91 22.10 51.42
N PRO A 127 9.90 22.42 50.56
CA PRO A 127 8.87 21.41 50.31
C PRO A 127 8.39 21.29 48.85
N THR A 128 7.96 20.07 48.53
CA THR A 128 7.22 19.57 47.37
C THR A 128 6.42 20.55 46.50
N SER A 129 6.67 20.53 45.20
CA SER A 129 5.64 20.51 44.15
C SER A 129 6.18 19.80 42.92
N ALA A 130 5.59 18.67 42.54
CA ALA A 130 6.12 17.80 41.49
C ALA A 130 5.71 18.29 40.09
N THR A 131 6.64 18.90 39.36
CA THR A 131 6.53 19.02 37.89
C THR A 131 7.38 17.92 37.28
N VAL A 132 6.73 16.88 36.74
CA VAL A 132 7.42 15.83 35.97
C VAL A 132 7.73 16.39 34.58
N THR A 133 8.79 17.19 34.49
CA THR A 133 9.36 17.57 33.19
C THR A 133 10.04 16.34 32.61
N SER A 134 9.27 15.57 31.85
CA SER A 134 9.76 14.44 31.05
C SER A 134 10.70 14.95 29.96
N GLN A 135 11.97 15.15 30.33
CA GLN A 135 13.05 15.43 29.39
C GLN A 135 13.28 14.20 28.50
N GLN A 136 12.45 14.06 27.46
CA GLN A 136 12.78 13.30 26.28
C GLN A 136 14.00 13.95 25.65
N GLN A 137 15.19 13.49 26.04
CA GLN A 137 16.42 13.86 25.37
C GLN A 137 16.33 13.35 23.93
N GLN A 138 15.99 14.26 23.02
CA GLN A 138 16.08 14.03 21.58
C GLN A 138 17.56 13.87 21.24
N GLN A 139 18.06 12.64 21.37
CA GLN A 139 19.41 12.30 20.94
C GLN A 139 19.47 12.50 19.44
N GLN A 140 20.22 13.53 18.99
CA GLN A 140 20.52 13.72 17.58
C GLN A 140 21.32 12.51 17.09
N THR A 141 20.61 11.56 16.49
CA THR A 141 21.16 10.31 15.98
C THR A 141 22.08 10.63 14.81
N LYS A 142 23.38 10.40 15.03
CA LYS A 142 24.40 10.64 14.00
C LYS A 142 24.30 9.55 12.91
N PRO A 143 24.68 9.86 11.65
CA PRO A 143 24.82 8.87 10.60
C PRO A 143 25.60 7.64 11.05
N GLY A 144 25.12 6.45 10.69
CA GLY A 144 25.56 5.18 11.24
C GLY A 144 25.76 4.10 10.18
N ALA A 145 26.13 2.91 10.64
CA ALA A 145 26.34 1.74 9.80
C ALA A 145 25.29 0.66 10.13
N VAL A 146 24.64 0.15 9.09
CA VAL A 146 23.48 -0.76 9.20
C VAL A 146 23.85 -2.14 8.67
N LEU A 147 23.67 -3.18 9.48
CA LEU A 147 23.77 -4.58 9.06
C LEU A 147 22.38 -5.20 8.89
N VAL A 148 22.07 -5.67 7.68
CA VAL A 148 20.88 -6.51 7.43
C VAL A 148 21.32 -7.98 7.29
N HIS A 149 20.73 -8.88 8.09
CA HIS A 149 21.03 -10.32 8.01
C HIS A 149 19.79 -11.20 8.12
N CYS A 150 19.92 -12.44 7.64
CA CYS A 150 19.02 -13.55 7.93
C CYS A 150 19.86 -14.77 8.31
N ALA A 151 19.40 -16.00 8.08
CA ALA A 151 20.23 -17.20 8.21
C ALA A 151 21.45 -17.19 7.26
N MET A 152 21.23 -17.20 5.95
CA MET A 152 22.31 -17.33 4.95
C MET A 152 22.86 -16.01 4.40
N GLY A 153 22.10 -14.91 4.48
CA GLY A 153 22.39 -13.70 3.71
C GLY A 153 22.30 -13.96 2.20
N LYS A 154 21.18 -14.59 1.78
CA LYS A 154 20.86 -14.99 0.40
C LYS A 154 19.54 -14.36 -0.07
N SER A 155 18.47 -14.62 0.67
CA SER A 155 17.08 -14.31 0.27
C SER A 155 16.48 -13.24 1.18
N ARG A 156 15.78 -13.57 2.29
CA ARG A 156 15.18 -12.64 3.27
C ARG A 156 15.87 -11.27 3.45
N SER A 157 17.16 -11.24 3.85
CA SER A 157 17.89 -9.97 4.08
C SER A 157 18.32 -9.25 2.80
N VAL A 158 18.44 -9.96 1.68
CA VAL A 158 18.63 -9.34 0.35
C VAL A 158 17.33 -8.68 -0.08
N SER A 159 16.17 -9.31 0.13
CA SER A 159 14.86 -8.71 -0.17
C SER A 159 14.67 -7.37 0.54
N ALA A 160 14.98 -7.31 1.85
CA ALA A 160 14.94 -6.06 2.63
C ALA A 160 15.87 -4.95 2.06
N ILE A 161 17.10 -5.31 1.66
CA ILE A 161 18.04 -4.36 1.03
C ILE A 161 17.54 -3.92 -0.35
N VAL A 162 16.95 -4.81 -1.15
CA VAL A 162 16.40 -4.49 -2.47
C VAL A 162 15.19 -3.57 -2.32
N ALA A 163 14.29 -3.80 -1.36
CA ALA A 163 13.18 -2.91 -1.04
C ALA A 163 13.67 -1.49 -0.68
N TYR A 164 14.73 -1.39 0.13
CA TYR A 164 15.39 -0.12 0.45
C TYR A 164 16.02 0.56 -0.78
N LEU A 165 16.78 -0.18 -1.59
CA LEU A 165 17.42 0.36 -2.80
C LEU A 165 16.39 0.86 -3.83
N LEU A 166 15.30 0.12 -4.03
CA LEU A 166 14.21 0.49 -4.94
C LEU A 166 13.50 1.78 -4.48
N TRP A 167 13.30 1.95 -3.17
CA TRP A 167 12.75 3.17 -2.58
C TRP A 167 13.73 4.37 -2.64
N LYS A 168 14.99 4.17 -2.23
CA LYS A 168 15.99 5.24 -2.08
C LYS A 168 16.57 5.72 -3.42
N HIS A 169 16.61 4.85 -4.43
CA HIS A 169 17.25 5.11 -5.73
C HIS A 169 16.37 4.73 -6.94
N PRO A 170 15.10 5.15 -7.02
CA PRO A 170 14.15 4.65 -8.02
C PRO A 170 14.60 4.97 -9.46
N HIS A 171 15.20 6.14 -9.70
CA HIS A 171 15.75 6.50 -11.02
C HIS A 171 16.88 5.56 -11.49
N ARG A 172 17.66 4.96 -10.58
CA ARG A 172 18.74 4.00 -10.90
C ARG A 172 18.19 2.70 -11.49
N PHE A 173 16.95 2.34 -11.13
CA PHE A 173 16.29 1.10 -11.51
C PHE A 173 15.14 1.31 -12.51
N GLY A 174 15.10 2.48 -13.16
CA GLY A 174 14.22 2.76 -14.30
C GLY A 174 12.89 3.46 -14.00
N ARG A 175 12.67 4.03 -12.80
CA ARG A 175 11.41 4.74 -12.47
C ARG A 175 11.05 5.88 -13.43
N SER A 176 12.04 6.50 -14.07
CA SER A 176 11.84 7.58 -15.05
C SER A 176 11.29 7.09 -16.40
N ASP A 177 11.20 5.78 -16.62
CA ASP A 177 10.72 5.14 -17.85
C ASP A 177 9.42 4.38 -17.55
N PRO A 178 8.23 4.92 -17.92
CA PRO A 178 6.95 4.27 -17.68
C PRO A 178 6.79 2.88 -18.35
N SER A 179 7.68 2.52 -19.29
CA SER A 179 7.67 1.20 -19.92
C SER A 179 8.50 0.15 -19.16
N THR A 180 9.26 0.52 -18.13
CA THR A 180 10.07 -0.42 -17.35
C THR A 180 9.21 -1.36 -16.49
N PRO A 181 9.21 -2.69 -16.76
CA PRO A 181 8.47 -3.64 -15.95
C PRO A 181 9.07 -3.77 -14.55
N ALA A 182 8.24 -4.01 -13.53
CA ALA A 182 8.70 -4.17 -12.15
C ALA A 182 9.83 -5.22 -12.02
N ARG A 183 9.68 -6.38 -12.67
CA ARG A 183 10.71 -7.43 -12.79
C ARG A 183 12.09 -6.93 -13.17
N ARG A 184 12.17 -5.97 -14.10
CA ARG A 184 13.42 -5.38 -14.59
C ARG A 184 14.08 -4.53 -13.49
N ALA A 185 13.31 -3.70 -12.79
CA ALA A 185 13.81 -2.87 -11.69
C ALA A 185 14.32 -3.75 -10.53
N VAL A 186 13.52 -4.73 -10.10
CA VAL A 186 13.89 -5.69 -9.04
C VAL A 186 15.14 -6.49 -9.42
N THR A 187 15.20 -7.02 -10.64
CA THR A 187 16.37 -7.77 -11.14
C THR A 187 17.63 -6.90 -11.18
N GLN A 188 17.52 -5.63 -11.57
CA GLN A 188 18.65 -4.69 -11.55
C GLN A 188 19.14 -4.39 -10.12
N ALA A 189 18.22 -4.24 -9.16
CA ALA A 189 18.57 -4.03 -7.75
C ALA A 189 19.22 -5.28 -7.11
N ILE A 190 18.75 -6.48 -7.44
CA ILE A 190 19.41 -7.73 -7.01
C ILE A 190 20.79 -7.87 -7.66
N ASN A 191 20.92 -7.58 -8.95
CA ASN A 191 22.21 -7.61 -9.63
C ASN A 191 23.18 -6.52 -9.13
N TRP A 192 22.69 -5.43 -8.54
CA TRP A 192 23.50 -4.46 -7.80
C TRP A 192 24.04 -5.06 -6.49
N VAL A 193 23.20 -5.72 -5.70
CA VAL A 193 23.63 -6.44 -4.47
C VAL A 193 24.61 -7.59 -4.79
N ARG A 194 24.41 -8.31 -5.90
CA ARG A 194 25.30 -9.40 -6.35
C ARG A 194 26.75 -8.98 -6.58
N GLN A 195 27.03 -7.69 -6.81
CA GLN A 195 28.39 -7.18 -7.01
C GLN A 195 29.29 -7.35 -5.78
N THR A 196 28.71 -7.35 -4.56
CA THR A 196 29.45 -7.62 -3.31
C THR A 196 28.92 -8.82 -2.54
N ARG A 197 27.74 -9.34 -2.89
CA ARG A 197 27.17 -10.59 -2.35
C ARG A 197 26.71 -11.53 -3.49
N PRO A 198 27.62 -12.26 -4.18
CA PRO A 198 27.26 -13.06 -5.36
C PRO A 198 26.17 -14.12 -5.13
N ILE A 199 26.02 -14.62 -3.89
CA ILE A 199 24.97 -15.57 -3.51
C ILE A 199 23.57 -14.94 -3.32
N ALA A 200 23.41 -13.64 -3.57
CA ALA A 200 22.15 -12.92 -3.39
C ALA A 200 21.10 -13.39 -4.41
N GLU A 201 19.99 -13.92 -3.90
CA GLU A 201 18.93 -14.57 -4.66
C GLU A 201 17.74 -14.81 -3.70
N PRO A 202 16.73 -13.90 -3.70
CA PRO A 202 15.42 -14.13 -3.10
C PRO A 202 14.73 -15.38 -3.67
N ASN A 203 13.78 -15.96 -2.91
CA ASN A 203 12.84 -16.93 -3.45
C ASN A 203 11.80 -16.25 -4.37
N ASP A 204 11.08 -17.01 -5.20
CA ASP A 204 10.20 -16.43 -6.23
C ASP A 204 8.99 -15.68 -5.62
N GLY A 205 8.45 -16.12 -4.49
CA GLY A 205 7.42 -15.39 -3.75
C GLY A 205 7.87 -14.01 -3.26
N PHE A 206 9.13 -13.87 -2.84
CA PHE A 206 9.73 -12.58 -2.52
C PHE A 206 10.06 -11.74 -3.76
N MET A 207 10.38 -12.38 -4.90
CA MET A 207 10.51 -11.67 -6.18
C MET A 207 9.20 -11.00 -6.57
N GLU A 208 8.08 -11.72 -6.55
CA GLU A 208 6.75 -11.15 -6.83
C GLU A 208 6.36 -10.03 -5.85
N GLN A 209 6.67 -10.21 -4.56
CA GLN A 209 6.42 -9.18 -3.54
C GLN A 209 7.28 -7.92 -3.73
N LEU A 210 8.52 -8.04 -4.21
CA LEU A 210 9.36 -6.90 -4.59
C LEU A 210 8.86 -6.22 -5.87
N GLU A 211 8.29 -6.97 -6.80
CA GLU A 211 7.64 -6.41 -8.00
C GLU A 211 6.35 -5.65 -7.63
N LEU A 212 5.59 -6.16 -6.66
CA LEU A 212 4.42 -5.46 -6.11
C LEU A 212 4.85 -4.21 -5.32
N TRP A 213 5.86 -4.28 -4.45
CA TRP A 213 6.45 -3.12 -3.75
C TRP A 213 6.80 -1.98 -4.72
N TRP A 214 7.49 -2.30 -5.82
CA TRP A 214 7.77 -1.33 -6.88
C TRP A 214 6.50 -0.80 -7.54
N THR A 215 5.55 -1.67 -7.87
CA THR A 215 4.29 -1.28 -8.53
C THR A 215 3.44 -0.34 -7.66
N MET A 216 3.44 -0.54 -6.33
CA MET A 216 2.82 0.36 -5.35
C MET A 216 3.59 1.68 -5.15
N GLY A 217 4.80 1.81 -5.72
CA GLY A 217 5.62 3.01 -5.60
C GLY A 217 6.44 3.10 -4.31
N CYS A 218 6.67 1.97 -3.64
CA CYS A 218 7.42 1.90 -2.38
C CYS A 218 6.82 2.78 -1.25
N PRO A 219 5.53 2.63 -0.90
CA PRO A 219 4.81 3.54 -0.01
C PRO A 219 5.34 3.49 1.44
N LEU A 220 5.61 4.67 2.02
CA LEU A 220 6.03 4.86 3.42
C LEU A 220 5.23 5.93 4.18
N GLU A 221 4.34 6.66 3.49
CA GLU A 221 3.74 7.91 3.98
C GLU A 221 2.87 7.72 5.23
N SER A 222 2.09 6.64 5.29
CA SER A 222 1.22 6.33 6.44
C SER A 222 1.99 5.87 7.68
N GLY A 223 3.16 5.25 7.50
CA GLY A 223 3.92 4.65 8.59
C GLY A 223 4.45 3.24 8.26
N ASP A 224 4.39 2.35 9.25
CA ASP A 224 4.77 0.94 9.09
C ASP A 224 3.67 0.13 8.35
N ASP A 225 2.41 0.59 8.43
CA ASP A 225 1.18 0.04 7.85
C ASP A 225 0.88 0.57 6.43
N ALA A 226 1.80 1.34 5.83
CA ALA A 226 1.62 1.97 4.52
C ALA A 226 1.41 0.96 3.35
N VAL A 227 1.74 -0.31 3.57
CA VAL A 227 1.41 -1.42 2.64
C VAL A 227 0.02 -2.00 2.94
N GLU A 228 -0.35 -2.15 4.21
CA GLU A 228 -1.60 -2.81 4.63
C GLU A 228 -2.84 -2.13 4.02
N ASN A 229 -2.85 -0.81 4.03
CA ASN A 229 -3.94 0.00 3.48
C ASN A 229 -3.90 0.12 1.94
N HIS A 230 -2.85 -0.35 1.26
CA HIS A 230 -2.68 -0.13 -0.17
C HIS A 230 -3.56 -1.08 -1.03
N PRO A 231 -4.41 -0.58 -1.94
CA PRO A 231 -5.38 -1.40 -2.68
C PRO A 231 -4.78 -2.56 -3.48
N ALA A 232 -3.57 -2.40 -4.03
CA ALA A 232 -2.90 -3.46 -4.78
C ALA A 232 -2.41 -4.61 -3.88
N TYR A 233 -2.02 -4.31 -2.63
CA TYR A 233 -1.69 -5.32 -1.63
C TYR A 233 -2.95 -6.03 -1.13
N GLN A 234 -4.03 -5.28 -0.84
CA GLN A 234 -5.34 -5.84 -0.49
C GLN A 234 -5.91 -6.77 -1.57
N ARG A 235 -5.72 -6.44 -2.86
CA ARG A 235 -6.09 -7.34 -3.97
C ARG A 235 -5.19 -8.59 -4.04
N TRP A 236 -3.90 -8.46 -3.76
CA TRP A 236 -2.96 -9.60 -3.74
C TRP A 236 -3.24 -10.55 -2.58
N LEU A 237 -3.51 -10.03 -1.37
CA LEU A 237 -4.00 -10.83 -0.23
C LEU A 237 -5.29 -11.57 -0.58
N TYR A 238 -6.27 -10.87 -1.17
CA TYR A 238 -7.52 -11.51 -1.60
C TYR A 238 -7.28 -12.63 -2.61
N LYS A 239 -6.42 -12.41 -3.62
CA LYS A 239 -6.06 -13.43 -4.61
C LYS A 239 -5.44 -14.67 -3.94
N ARG A 240 -4.54 -14.49 -2.97
CA ARG A 240 -3.91 -15.59 -2.24
C ARG A 240 -4.91 -16.40 -1.43
N GLU A 241 -5.75 -15.73 -0.63
CA GLU A 241 -6.81 -16.39 0.15
C GLU A 241 -7.78 -17.15 -0.77
N VAL A 242 -8.14 -16.57 -1.92
CA VAL A 242 -8.96 -17.22 -2.94
C VAL A 242 -8.27 -18.46 -3.54
N GLU A 243 -6.97 -18.40 -3.83
CA GLU A 243 -6.20 -19.53 -4.36
C GLU A 243 -6.04 -20.66 -3.32
N ASP A 244 -5.83 -20.31 -2.05
CA ASP A 244 -5.73 -21.25 -0.93
C ASP A 244 -7.09 -21.89 -0.60
N ALA A 245 -8.17 -21.10 -0.60
CA ALA A 245 -9.53 -21.58 -0.45
C ALA A 245 -9.92 -22.54 -1.58
N THR A 246 -9.62 -22.17 -2.83
CA THR A 246 -9.80 -23.01 -4.03
C THR A 246 -9.05 -24.33 -3.91
N ARG A 247 -7.79 -24.31 -3.46
CA ARG A 247 -6.92 -25.50 -3.32
C ARG A 247 -7.42 -26.48 -2.26
N ILE A 248 -8.04 -25.97 -1.19
CA ILE A 248 -8.63 -26.76 -0.09
C ILE A 248 -10.10 -27.13 -0.37
N GLY A 249 -10.72 -26.53 -1.40
CA GLY A 249 -12.12 -26.76 -1.77
C GLY A 249 -13.12 -26.07 -0.84
N ARG A 250 -12.72 -24.99 -0.16
CA ARG A 250 -13.58 -24.13 0.69
C ARG A 250 -13.99 -22.84 -0.04
N VAL A 251 -14.96 -22.13 0.52
CA VAL A 251 -15.23 -20.71 0.18
C VAL A 251 -14.19 -19.84 0.91
N PRO A 252 -13.71 -18.72 0.32
CA PRO A 252 -12.86 -17.77 1.01
C PRO A 252 -13.50 -17.20 2.28
N ASP A 253 -12.70 -16.99 3.32
CA ASP A 253 -13.17 -16.52 4.62
C ASP A 253 -13.69 -15.07 4.57
N TRP A 254 -13.28 -14.31 3.54
CA TRP A 254 -13.75 -12.96 3.23
C TRP A 254 -13.83 -12.73 1.72
N ILE A 255 -14.73 -11.83 1.28
CA ILE A 255 -14.98 -11.55 -0.14
C ILE A 255 -14.72 -10.07 -0.44
N ARG A 256 -13.75 -9.81 -1.32
CA ARG A 256 -13.46 -8.47 -1.86
C ARG A 256 -14.41 -8.18 -3.02
N PHE A 257 -15.16 -7.08 -2.93
CA PHE A 257 -16.07 -6.61 -3.98
C PHE A 257 -15.45 -5.41 -4.69
N GLU A 258 -15.02 -5.60 -5.95
CA GLU A 258 -14.16 -4.62 -6.64
C GLU A 258 -14.90 -3.33 -7.05
N ASP A 259 -16.23 -3.33 -7.15
CA ASP A 259 -17.04 -2.13 -7.36
C ASP A 259 -17.20 -1.26 -6.10
N GLU A 260 -17.25 -1.85 -4.91
CA GLU A 260 -17.13 -1.13 -3.63
C GLU A 260 -15.74 -0.51 -3.46
N GLU A 261 -14.69 -1.26 -3.81
CA GLU A 261 -13.29 -0.82 -3.67
C GLU A 261 -12.93 0.30 -4.67
N ALA A 262 -13.42 0.20 -5.91
CA ALA A 262 -13.34 1.28 -6.88
C ALA A 262 -14.12 2.53 -6.42
N ALA A 263 -15.20 2.37 -5.67
CA ALA A 263 -15.96 3.49 -5.10
C ALA A 263 -15.20 4.22 -3.97
N LYS A 264 -14.52 3.48 -3.07
CA LYS A 264 -13.65 4.04 -2.02
C LYS A 264 -12.55 4.90 -2.64
N LEU A 265 -11.79 4.33 -3.57
CA LEU A 265 -10.72 5.01 -4.30
C LEU A 265 -11.22 6.24 -5.08
N ALA A 266 -12.41 6.15 -5.69
CA ALA A 266 -13.02 7.28 -6.38
C ALA A 266 -13.52 8.38 -5.43
N SER A 267 -13.65 8.12 -4.13
CA SER A 267 -14.01 9.11 -3.11
C SER A 267 -12.79 9.79 -2.48
N GLU A 268 -11.75 9.03 -2.14
CA GLU A 268 -10.51 9.49 -1.51
C GLU A 268 -9.74 10.48 -2.42
N ASN A 269 -9.61 10.13 -3.71
CA ASN A 269 -8.90 10.91 -4.73
C ASN A 269 -9.56 12.25 -5.13
N ASN A 270 -10.52 12.76 -4.34
CA ASN A 270 -11.02 14.14 -4.47
C ASN A 270 -10.37 15.10 -3.45
N SER A 271 -9.46 14.59 -2.61
CA SER A 271 -8.87 15.33 -1.48
C SER A 271 -7.57 16.07 -1.83
N SER A 272 -6.87 15.68 -2.91
CA SER A 272 -5.49 16.10 -3.15
C SER A 272 -5.12 16.16 -4.64
N LYS A 273 -4.88 17.41 -5.11
CA LYS A 273 -4.26 17.83 -6.39
C LYS A 273 -5.01 17.41 -7.68
N GLU A 274 -5.13 18.36 -8.61
CA GLU A 274 -5.75 18.17 -9.92
C GLU A 274 -4.82 17.35 -10.83
N ALA A 275 -5.02 16.02 -10.88
CA ALA A 275 -4.35 15.18 -11.87
C ALA A 275 -4.95 15.44 -13.26
N GLU A 276 -4.12 15.87 -14.21
CA GLU A 276 -4.55 16.11 -15.60
C GLU A 276 -5.12 14.82 -16.21
N ALA A 277 -6.40 14.85 -16.57
CA ALA A 277 -7.09 13.70 -17.16
C ALA A 277 -6.71 13.56 -18.64
N ASP A 278 -5.62 12.84 -18.92
CA ASP A 278 -5.27 12.46 -20.29
C ASP A 278 -6.46 11.79 -21.00
N GLY A 279 -6.72 12.22 -22.23
CA GLY A 279 -7.99 12.10 -22.94
C GLY A 279 -8.30 10.72 -23.51
N GLY A 280 -7.96 9.65 -22.80
CA GLY A 280 -8.15 8.25 -23.18
C GLY A 280 -9.62 7.81 -23.23
N GLY A 281 -10.40 8.38 -24.17
CA GLY A 281 -11.84 8.18 -24.37
C GLY A 281 -12.25 6.78 -24.86
N ALA A 282 -11.81 5.73 -24.16
CA ALA A 282 -12.16 4.35 -24.46
C ALA A 282 -13.65 4.09 -24.19
N ALA A 283 -14.38 3.65 -25.23
CA ALA A 283 -15.81 3.38 -25.13
C ALA A 283 -16.12 2.37 -24.01
N SER A 284 -17.06 2.73 -23.13
CA SER A 284 -17.38 1.95 -21.93
C SER A 284 -18.31 0.78 -22.28
N LEU A 285 -17.71 -0.39 -22.42
CA LEU A 285 -18.44 -1.66 -22.49
C LEU A 285 -19.14 -1.94 -21.15
N SER A 286 -20.40 -2.31 -21.21
CA SER A 286 -21.20 -2.71 -20.05
C SER A 286 -22.07 -3.92 -20.38
N LEU A 287 -22.25 -4.81 -19.40
CA LEU A 287 -23.09 -5.99 -19.50
C LEU A 287 -24.43 -5.71 -18.80
N ARG A 288 -25.54 -5.85 -19.51
CA ARG A 288 -26.88 -5.50 -19.01
C ARG A 288 -27.82 -6.71 -19.06
N CYS A 289 -28.65 -6.91 -18.05
CA CYS A 289 -29.60 -8.03 -18.01
C CYS A 289 -30.62 -7.95 -19.16
N LYS A 290 -30.71 -8.98 -20.00
CA LYS A 290 -31.55 -8.97 -21.22
C LYS A 290 -33.05 -8.75 -20.96
N LYS A 291 -33.56 -9.21 -19.81
CA LYS A 291 -34.98 -9.08 -19.41
C LYS A 291 -35.37 -7.66 -18.95
N CYS A 292 -34.45 -6.89 -18.35
CA CYS A 292 -34.80 -5.61 -17.71
C CYS A 292 -33.80 -4.45 -17.95
N ARG A 293 -32.76 -4.69 -18.75
CA ARG A 293 -31.66 -3.78 -19.12
C ARG A 293 -30.88 -3.13 -17.97
N ARG A 294 -31.06 -3.59 -16.72
CA ARG A 294 -30.22 -3.24 -15.56
C ARG A 294 -28.78 -3.69 -15.80
N THR A 295 -27.82 -2.77 -15.68
CA THR A 295 -26.37 -3.07 -15.68
C THR A 295 -26.00 -4.06 -14.58
N LEU A 296 -25.14 -5.01 -14.92
CA LEU A 296 -24.62 -6.08 -14.05
C LEU A 296 -23.10 -5.97 -13.88
N ALA A 297 -22.38 -5.55 -14.91
CA ALA A 297 -20.94 -5.30 -14.85
C ALA A 297 -20.54 -4.23 -15.87
N THR A 298 -19.40 -3.59 -15.65
CA THR A 298 -18.75 -2.63 -16.55
C THR A 298 -17.33 -3.09 -16.87
N LYS A 299 -16.77 -2.59 -17.98
CA LYS A 299 -15.48 -3.01 -18.55
C LYS A 299 -14.34 -3.31 -17.56
N PRO A 300 -14.04 -2.50 -16.52
CA PRO A 300 -12.93 -2.81 -15.61
C PRO A 300 -13.10 -4.15 -14.88
N PHE A 301 -14.33 -4.57 -14.59
CA PHE A 301 -14.64 -5.78 -13.83
C PHE A 301 -14.87 -7.03 -14.70
N ILE A 302 -14.46 -7.03 -15.98
CA ILE A 302 -14.66 -8.14 -16.92
C ILE A 302 -13.33 -8.89 -17.14
N VAL A 303 -13.27 -10.13 -16.65
CA VAL A 303 -12.05 -10.95 -16.63
C VAL A 303 -11.78 -11.59 -18.00
N SER A 304 -10.64 -11.22 -18.59
CA SER A 304 -10.20 -11.68 -19.91
C SER A 304 -9.31 -12.94 -19.81
N HIS A 305 -9.86 -14.08 -20.20
CA HIS A 305 -9.28 -15.41 -19.93
C HIS A 305 -8.52 -16.07 -21.12
N HIS A 306 -8.58 -15.48 -22.32
CA HIS A 306 -7.98 -16.03 -23.55
C HIS A 306 -6.43 -15.94 -23.61
N GLN A 307 -5.74 -16.26 -22.52
CA GLN A 307 -4.28 -16.10 -22.37
C GLN A 307 -3.50 -17.38 -22.72
N GLY A 308 -4.19 -18.53 -22.84
CA GLY A 308 -3.58 -19.79 -23.29
C GLY A 308 -3.22 -19.82 -24.77
N LYS A 309 -2.33 -20.74 -25.17
CA LYS A 309 -1.89 -20.97 -26.57
C LYS A 309 -2.96 -21.65 -27.46
N GLY A 310 -4.24 -21.47 -27.13
CA GLY A 310 -5.39 -21.94 -27.92
C GLY A 310 -5.82 -20.92 -28.98
N ASN A 311 -6.60 -21.36 -29.98
CA ASN A 311 -7.00 -20.48 -31.08
C ASN A 311 -7.85 -19.29 -30.56
N LYS A 312 -7.46 -18.06 -30.92
CA LYS A 312 -7.99 -16.79 -30.36
C LYS A 312 -9.45 -16.48 -30.73
N GLU A 313 -10.09 -17.31 -31.55
CA GLU A 313 -11.41 -17.07 -32.16
C GLU A 313 -12.49 -18.04 -31.67
N ARG A 314 -12.34 -18.62 -30.47
CA ARG A 314 -13.42 -19.40 -29.83
C ARG A 314 -14.36 -18.47 -29.06
N ASP A 315 -15.54 -18.20 -29.64
CA ASP A 315 -16.59 -17.46 -28.95
C ASP A 315 -17.05 -18.19 -27.69
N CYS A 316 -16.79 -17.59 -26.53
CA CYS A 316 -17.12 -18.18 -25.24
C CYS A 316 -18.58 -17.89 -24.85
N GLY A 317 -19.32 -18.92 -24.44
CA GLY A 317 -20.73 -18.77 -24.01
C GLY A 317 -20.96 -17.95 -22.73
N HIS A 318 -19.87 -17.50 -22.08
CA HIS A 318 -19.84 -16.82 -20.80
C HIS A 318 -18.94 -15.59 -20.86
N TYR A 319 -19.38 -14.48 -20.26
CA TYR A 319 -18.48 -13.44 -19.76
C TYR A 319 -18.08 -13.82 -18.34
N PHE A 320 -16.80 -13.65 -17.99
CA PHE A 320 -16.32 -13.80 -16.63
C PHE A 320 -16.14 -12.41 -16.03
N VAL A 321 -16.43 -12.28 -14.74
CA VAL A 321 -16.41 -11.01 -14.01
C VAL A 321 -15.77 -11.21 -12.66
N GLU A 322 -15.32 -10.13 -12.05
CA GLU A 322 -14.90 -10.12 -10.65
C GLU A 322 -16.13 -10.22 -9.72
N ALA A 323 -15.90 -10.41 -8.42
CA ALA A 323 -16.99 -10.36 -7.44
C ALA A 323 -17.50 -8.91 -7.32
N LEU A 324 -18.81 -8.72 -7.49
CA LEU A 324 -19.48 -7.42 -7.47
C LEU A 324 -20.55 -7.36 -6.38
N SER A 325 -20.73 -6.20 -5.74
CA SER A 325 -21.55 -6.02 -4.54
C SER A 325 -23.00 -6.49 -4.69
N TRP A 326 -23.55 -6.52 -5.91
CA TRP A 326 -24.90 -7.04 -6.14
C TRP A 326 -25.00 -8.57 -6.04
N MET A 327 -23.88 -9.30 -6.13
CA MET A 327 -23.80 -10.75 -5.93
C MET A 327 -23.72 -11.12 -4.45
N ARG A 328 -23.37 -10.17 -3.58
CA ARG A 328 -23.18 -10.35 -2.13
C ARG A 328 -24.26 -11.21 -1.47
N PRO A 329 -25.58 -10.99 -1.67
CA PRO A 329 -26.63 -11.78 -1.00
C PRO A 329 -26.69 -13.25 -1.41
N THR A 330 -25.93 -13.67 -2.42
CA THR A 330 -25.76 -15.07 -2.84
C THR A 330 -24.39 -15.60 -2.44
N LEU A 331 -23.32 -14.81 -2.57
CA LEU A 331 -21.97 -15.28 -2.24
C LEU A 331 -21.72 -15.43 -0.73
N GLU A 332 -22.33 -14.59 0.11
CA GLU A 332 -22.25 -14.69 1.57
C GLU A 332 -23.05 -15.88 2.15
N GLN A 333 -23.71 -16.69 1.30
CA GLN A 333 -24.40 -17.92 1.73
C GLN A 333 -23.43 -19.10 2.00
N GLY A 334 -22.16 -18.98 1.62
CA GLY A 334 -21.14 -20.01 1.87
C GLY A 334 -21.21 -21.25 0.96
N GLU A 335 -22.07 -21.24 -0.06
CA GLU A 335 -22.14 -22.33 -1.05
C GLU A 335 -20.93 -22.31 -2.02
N LEU A 336 -20.36 -23.48 -2.31
CA LEU A 336 -19.19 -23.62 -3.19
C LEU A 336 -19.49 -23.30 -4.67
N GLU A 337 -20.71 -23.57 -5.12
CA GLU A 337 -21.22 -23.18 -6.43
C GLU A 337 -22.70 -22.80 -6.33
N GLY A 338 -23.18 -21.96 -7.26
CA GLY A 338 -24.56 -21.49 -7.21
C GLY A 338 -24.95 -20.59 -8.38
N ARG A 339 -26.14 -19.98 -8.28
CA ARG A 339 -26.83 -19.34 -9.40
C ARG A 339 -26.95 -17.82 -9.23
N LEU A 340 -26.39 -17.05 -10.16
CA LEU A 340 -26.49 -15.59 -10.16
C LEU A 340 -27.83 -15.13 -10.76
N THR A 341 -28.60 -14.38 -9.97
CA THR A 341 -29.89 -13.79 -10.35
C THR A 341 -29.79 -12.27 -10.49
N CYS A 342 -30.62 -11.67 -11.35
CA CYS A 342 -30.60 -10.24 -11.59
C CYS A 342 -31.06 -9.46 -10.34
N PRO A 343 -30.29 -8.49 -9.82
CA PRO A 343 -30.55 -7.78 -8.56
C PRO A 343 -31.70 -6.75 -8.65
N ASN A 344 -32.50 -6.79 -9.73
CA ASN A 344 -33.74 -6.02 -9.83
C ASN A 344 -34.89 -6.89 -9.29
N PRO A 345 -35.57 -6.51 -8.18
CA PRO A 345 -36.64 -7.32 -7.57
C PRO A 345 -37.84 -7.60 -8.49
N LYS A 346 -38.08 -6.76 -9.51
CA LYS A 346 -39.13 -7.00 -10.53
C LYS A 346 -38.66 -7.92 -11.67
N CYS A 347 -37.37 -8.27 -11.71
CA CYS A 347 -36.76 -9.07 -12.76
C CYS A 347 -36.50 -10.50 -12.31
N LEU A 348 -35.66 -10.67 -11.28
CA LEU A 348 -35.15 -11.92 -10.69
C LEU A 348 -34.72 -13.01 -11.69
N ALA A 349 -34.42 -12.63 -12.94
CA ALA A 349 -33.99 -13.58 -13.96
C ALA A 349 -32.60 -14.13 -13.65
N SER A 350 -32.38 -15.42 -13.87
CA SER A 350 -31.04 -16.00 -13.88
C SER A 350 -30.21 -15.36 -15.01
N VAL A 351 -29.09 -14.78 -14.62
CA VAL A 351 -28.13 -14.12 -15.52
C VAL A 351 -26.81 -14.88 -15.61
N GLY A 352 -26.51 -15.75 -14.65
CA GLY A 352 -25.24 -16.44 -14.56
C GLY A 352 -25.19 -17.57 -13.54
N ARG A 353 -23.97 -18.06 -13.29
CA ARG A 353 -23.59 -18.98 -12.20
C ARG A 353 -22.23 -18.59 -11.64
N TYR A 354 -21.93 -18.98 -10.41
CA TYR A 354 -20.60 -18.92 -9.82
C TYR A 354 -20.15 -20.29 -9.34
N THR A 355 -18.84 -20.47 -9.22
CA THR A 355 -18.21 -21.57 -8.46
C THR A 355 -16.84 -21.11 -8.01
N TRP A 356 -16.51 -21.37 -6.74
CA TRP A 356 -15.23 -21.01 -6.13
C TRP A 356 -14.10 -21.93 -6.61
N GLN A 357 -14.38 -23.23 -6.76
CA GLN A 357 -13.44 -24.21 -7.35
C GLN A 357 -13.16 -23.92 -8.84
N GLY A 358 -14.00 -23.13 -9.49
CA GLY A 358 -13.86 -22.74 -10.89
C GLY A 358 -14.47 -23.74 -11.87
N PHE A 359 -14.37 -23.43 -13.16
CA PHE A 359 -14.72 -24.38 -14.22
C PHE A 359 -13.96 -24.13 -15.53
N ARG A 360 -13.92 -25.15 -16.38
CA ARG A 360 -13.34 -25.06 -17.73
C ARG A 360 -14.30 -24.39 -18.71
N CYS A 361 -13.87 -23.28 -19.32
CA CYS A 361 -14.62 -22.55 -20.33
C CYS A 361 -14.59 -23.26 -21.71
N SER A 362 -15.51 -22.90 -22.62
CA SER A 362 -15.65 -23.52 -23.95
C SER A 362 -14.47 -23.23 -24.91
N CYS A 363 -13.68 -22.19 -24.67
CA CYS A 363 -12.38 -22.02 -25.31
C CYS A 363 -11.42 -23.18 -25.00
N GLY A 364 -11.41 -23.65 -23.76
CA GLY A 364 -10.51 -24.66 -23.21
C GLY A 364 -9.77 -24.22 -21.93
N ASP A 365 -9.81 -22.94 -21.58
CA ASP A 365 -9.14 -22.36 -20.41
C ASP A 365 -9.84 -22.75 -19.10
N TRP A 366 -9.07 -22.93 -18.01
CA TRP A 366 -9.60 -23.11 -16.65
C TRP A 366 -9.64 -21.77 -15.95
N ILE A 367 -10.76 -21.48 -15.27
CA ILE A 367 -10.97 -20.20 -14.57
C ILE A 367 -11.46 -20.53 -13.17
N ALA A 368 -10.74 -20.07 -12.14
CA ALA A 368 -11.11 -20.17 -10.74
C ALA A 368 -10.68 -18.87 -10.03
N PRO A 369 -11.54 -18.25 -9.19
CA PRO A 369 -12.97 -18.51 -9.05
C PRO A 369 -13.73 -18.03 -10.30
N ALA A 370 -14.91 -18.60 -10.58
CA ALA A 370 -15.59 -18.40 -11.85
C ALA A 370 -16.98 -17.78 -11.71
N PHE A 371 -17.04 -16.47 -11.42
CA PHE A 371 -18.29 -15.70 -11.56
C PHE A 371 -18.58 -15.47 -13.04
N SER A 372 -19.64 -16.11 -13.56
CA SER A 372 -19.89 -16.19 -15.00
C SER A 372 -21.30 -15.75 -15.38
N LEU A 373 -21.40 -14.77 -16.29
CA LEU A 373 -22.65 -14.28 -16.88
C LEU A 373 -22.87 -14.91 -18.25
N GLN A 374 -24.05 -15.51 -18.48
CA GLN A 374 -24.35 -16.22 -19.74
C GLN A 374 -24.62 -15.23 -20.87
N LYS A 375 -23.92 -15.38 -22.03
CA LYS A 375 -24.13 -14.52 -23.21
C LYS A 375 -25.59 -14.50 -23.71
N SER A 376 -26.35 -15.57 -23.48
CA SER A 376 -27.77 -15.64 -23.84
C SER A 376 -28.72 -14.86 -22.91
N LYS A 377 -28.25 -14.42 -21.73
CA LYS A 377 -29.05 -13.76 -20.68
C LYS A 377 -28.66 -12.31 -20.43
N VAL A 378 -27.55 -11.85 -21.01
CA VAL A 378 -27.09 -10.45 -20.96
C VAL A 378 -26.97 -9.88 -22.37
N ASP A 379 -27.06 -8.56 -22.49
CA ASP A 379 -26.71 -7.82 -23.68
C ASP A 379 -25.44 -7.01 -23.41
N GLU A 380 -24.53 -6.97 -24.38
CA GLU A 380 -23.47 -5.96 -24.39
C GLU A 380 -24.05 -4.58 -24.70
N ALA A 381 -23.42 -3.55 -24.16
CA ALA A 381 -23.78 -2.17 -24.42
C ALA A 381 -22.55 -1.26 -24.34
N THR A 382 -22.24 -0.64 -25.47
CA THR A 382 -21.13 0.28 -25.63
C THR A 382 -21.65 1.71 -25.57
N SER A 383 -21.34 2.44 -24.50
CA SER A 383 -21.54 3.90 -24.48
C SER A 383 -20.39 4.56 -25.23
N ALA A 384 -20.71 5.20 -26.36
CA ALA A 384 -19.82 6.20 -26.93
C ALA A 384 -19.77 7.43 -25.98
N PRO A 385 -18.62 8.11 -25.85
CA PRO A 385 -18.58 9.40 -25.15
C PRO A 385 -19.53 10.36 -25.86
N HIS A 386 -20.42 11.02 -25.10
CA HIS A 386 -21.41 11.90 -25.67
C HIS A 386 -20.73 13.19 -26.16
N PRO A 387 -20.75 13.52 -27.47
CA PRO A 387 -20.20 14.79 -27.93
C PRO A 387 -21.01 15.92 -27.27
N GLY A 388 -20.30 16.88 -26.67
CA GLY A 388 -20.90 17.88 -25.79
C GLY A 388 -21.99 18.70 -26.48
N GLY A 389 -23.26 18.42 -26.14
CA GLY A 389 -24.40 19.23 -26.57
C GLY A 389 -24.34 20.59 -25.90
N ALA A 390 -23.69 21.55 -26.56
CA ALA A 390 -23.45 22.91 -26.07
C ALA A 390 -24.71 23.78 -26.05
N GLY A 391 -25.69 23.38 -25.25
CA GLY A 391 -26.84 24.21 -24.88
C GLY A 391 -26.41 25.31 -23.92
N ILE A 392 -25.95 26.45 -24.45
CA ILE A 392 -25.55 27.61 -23.66
C ILE A 392 -26.79 28.28 -23.04
N GLY A 393 -27.21 27.78 -21.88
CA GLY A 393 -28.13 28.45 -20.97
C GLY A 393 -27.35 29.30 -19.96
N PRO A 394 -27.58 30.62 -19.86
CA PRO A 394 -26.81 31.48 -18.97
C PRO A 394 -27.33 31.44 -17.52
N GLY A 395 -26.45 31.13 -16.56
CA GLY A 395 -26.65 31.39 -15.13
C GLY A 395 -26.62 30.15 -14.23
N GLY A 396 -25.80 30.20 -13.17
CA GLY A 396 -25.69 29.15 -12.15
C GLY A 396 -24.27 28.60 -12.01
N GLY A 397 -23.45 29.17 -11.12
CA GLY A 397 -22.07 28.75 -10.88
C GLY A 397 -21.91 27.81 -9.66
N GLY A 398 -20.70 27.23 -9.52
CA GLY A 398 -20.25 26.60 -8.27
C GLY A 398 -20.76 25.17 -7.99
N GLY A 399 -20.36 24.19 -8.81
CA GLY A 399 -20.79 22.78 -8.62
C GLY A 399 -19.88 21.68 -9.19
N GLY A 400 -18.60 21.95 -9.46
CA GLY A 400 -17.73 21.06 -10.24
C GLY A 400 -17.54 19.65 -9.68
N GLY A 401 -17.18 19.53 -8.39
CA GLY A 401 -16.78 18.24 -7.79
C GLY A 401 -17.89 17.18 -7.80
N ALA A 402 -19.08 17.51 -7.30
CA ALA A 402 -20.18 16.55 -7.18
C ALA A 402 -20.67 16.03 -8.55
N ALA A 403 -20.64 16.88 -9.59
CA ALA A 403 -20.97 16.48 -10.96
C ALA A 403 -19.91 15.55 -11.56
N ALA A 404 -18.62 15.84 -11.34
CA ALA A 404 -17.52 14.99 -11.79
C ALA A 404 -17.51 13.62 -11.10
N VAL A 405 -17.74 13.58 -9.78
CA VAL A 405 -17.90 12.31 -9.03
C VAL A 405 -19.12 11.54 -9.53
N ALA A 406 -20.27 12.18 -9.71
CA ALA A 406 -21.46 11.54 -10.27
C ALA A 406 -21.22 10.96 -11.68
N ALA A 407 -20.46 11.66 -12.53
CA ALA A 407 -20.08 11.17 -13.85
C ALA A 407 -19.12 9.96 -13.79
N ARG A 408 -18.10 9.99 -12.92
CA ARG A 408 -17.18 8.86 -12.70
C ARG A 408 -17.92 7.63 -12.15
N MET A 409 -18.77 7.82 -11.15
CA MET A 409 -19.62 6.76 -10.58
C MET A 409 -20.59 6.19 -11.63
N ALA A 410 -21.22 7.04 -12.45
CA ALA A 410 -22.09 6.60 -13.54
C ALA A 410 -21.33 5.81 -14.63
N ALA A 411 -20.08 6.18 -14.94
CA ALA A 411 -19.22 5.42 -15.86
C ALA A 411 -18.84 4.03 -15.33
N LEU A 412 -18.72 3.87 -14.01
CA LEU A 412 -18.56 2.57 -13.33
C LEU A 412 -19.89 1.79 -13.21
N GLY A 413 -21.04 2.43 -13.44
CA GLY A 413 -22.38 1.86 -13.31
C GLY A 413 -23.02 2.04 -11.92
N ILE A 414 -22.32 2.73 -11.01
CA ILE A 414 -22.71 2.97 -9.63
C ILE A 414 -23.75 4.10 -9.59
N ARG A 415 -24.95 3.81 -9.06
CA ARG A 415 -26.03 4.80 -8.91
C ARG A 415 -26.16 5.24 -7.46
N MET A 416 -25.71 6.45 -7.14
CA MET A 416 -25.88 7.05 -5.81
C MET A 416 -27.38 7.13 -5.41
N PRO A 417 -27.70 7.02 -4.10
CA PRO A 417 -29.07 7.15 -3.61
C PRO A 417 -29.60 8.58 -3.79
N PRO A 418 -30.91 8.76 -4.02
CA PRO A 418 -31.51 10.08 -4.20
C PRO A 418 -31.72 10.78 -2.84
N GLY A 419 -30.91 11.81 -2.57
CA GLY A 419 -31.10 12.71 -1.42
C GLY A 419 -30.06 12.50 -0.30
N GLY A 420 -28.93 13.21 -0.39
CA GLY A 420 -27.88 13.21 0.64
C GLY A 420 -27.20 14.58 0.83
N LEU A 421 -27.75 15.65 0.25
CA LEU A 421 -27.18 17.01 0.29
C LEU A 421 -28.29 18.06 0.48
N ALA A 422 -28.94 18.03 1.64
CA ALA A 422 -29.71 19.16 2.17
C ALA A 422 -28.94 19.70 3.39
N GLY A 423 -28.22 20.81 3.21
CA GLY A 423 -27.27 21.30 4.21
C GLY A 423 -27.92 21.92 5.44
N GLN A 424 -27.32 21.70 6.61
CA GLN A 424 -27.61 22.47 7.82
C GLN A 424 -26.50 23.50 8.05
N ARG A 425 -26.83 24.79 7.92
CA ARG A 425 -26.05 25.89 8.52
C ARG A 425 -26.56 26.13 9.94
N ALA A 426 -25.67 26.56 10.83
CA ALA A 426 -25.95 26.61 12.26
C ALA A 426 -26.75 27.84 12.72
N ALA A 427 -27.64 27.60 13.68
CA ALA A 427 -28.13 28.49 14.72
C ALA A 427 -28.77 27.60 15.82
N GLY A 428 -28.82 27.96 17.10
CA GLY A 428 -28.28 29.15 17.75
C GLY A 428 -29.06 29.50 19.03
N GLU A 429 -28.72 28.86 20.15
CA GLU A 429 -29.14 29.19 21.54
C GLU A 429 -30.66 29.15 21.87
N GLY A 430 -30.99 29.26 23.17
CA GLY A 430 -32.36 29.53 23.67
C GLY A 430 -32.96 28.45 24.58
N ALA A 431 -32.97 28.70 25.90
CA ALA A 431 -33.58 27.82 26.89
C ALA A 431 -35.13 27.92 26.95
N GLY A 432 -35.80 26.84 27.33
CA GLY A 432 -37.25 26.82 27.60
C GLY A 432 -37.67 25.60 28.42
N THR A 433 -38.47 25.79 29.47
CA THR A 433 -38.80 24.75 30.47
C THR A 433 -40.24 24.24 30.39
N ALA A 434 -40.42 23.05 30.98
CA ALA A 434 -41.64 22.52 31.62
C ALA A 434 -42.60 21.60 30.81
N GLY A 435 -43.15 20.62 31.55
CA GLY A 435 -44.49 20.05 31.28
C GLY A 435 -44.57 18.76 30.47
N GLY A 436 -44.52 17.60 31.16
CA GLY A 436 -45.41 16.48 30.82
C GLY A 436 -46.67 16.51 31.69
N PRO A 437 -47.51 15.45 31.74
CA PRO A 437 -47.50 14.23 30.93
C PRO A 437 -48.87 13.95 30.26
N LYS A 438 -48.99 12.85 29.51
CA LYS A 438 -50.14 11.91 29.59
C LYS A 438 -49.89 10.61 28.83
N GLU A 439 -50.65 9.58 29.20
CA GLU A 439 -50.47 8.19 28.82
C GLU A 439 -51.66 7.66 27.97
N ASN A 440 -51.51 6.43 27.46
CA ASN A 440 -52.57 5.47 27.12
C ASN A 440 -53.60 5.86 26.03
N LEU A 441 -53.44 5.26 24.84
CA LEU A 441 -54.07 3.95 24.60
C LEU A 441 -53.21 3.08 23.65
#